data_AF-A0A6P3S5F9-F1
#
_entry.id   AF-A0A6P3S5F9-F1
#
_cell.length_a   1.000
_cell.length_b   1.000
_cell.length_c   1.000
_cell.angle_alpha   90.00
_cell.angle_beta   90.00
_cell.angle_gamma   90.00
#
_symmetry.space_group_name_H-M   'P 1'
#
loop_
_entity.id
_entity.type
_entity.pdbx_description
1 polymer ?
#
loop_
_entity_poly.entity_id
_entity_poly.type
_entity_poly.pdbx_seq_one_letter_code
_entity_poly.pdbx_strand_id
1 'polypeptide(L)'
;MWNVTPTDLWDWKLLKEKIAKYGIRNSLLIAPMPTASTAQILGNNESIEPYTSNIYTRRVLSGEFQIVNPHLLKDLTERGLWNEEMKNQIIACNGSIQVQNEKKKGS
;
A
#
# COMPACT_ATOMS: atom_id res chain seq x y z
N MET A 1 -14.04 19.06 -18.06
CA MET A 1 -12.80 18.35 -18.43
C MET A 1 -13.01 16.85 -18.53
N TRP A 2 -13.84 16.21 -17.69
CA TRP A 2 -14.06 14.74 -17.76
C TRP A 2 -15.53 14.28 -17.63
N ASN A 3 -16.49 15.21 -17.53
CA ASN A 3 -17.93 14.93 -17.40
C ASN A 3 -18.30 13.92 -16.30
N VAL A 4 -17.56 13.91 -15.19
CA VAL A 4 -17.82 13.07 -14.02
C VAL A 4 -18.44 13.91 -12.91
N THR A 5 -19.49 13.39 -12.27
CA THR A 5 -20.06 13.95 -11.05
C THR A 5 -19.28 13.42 -9.84
N PRO A 6 -18.71 14.30 -9.00
CA PRO A 6 -18.02 13.87 -7.79
C PRO A 6 -18.97 13.17 -6.81
N THR A 7 -18.39 12.45 -5.85
CA THR A 7 -19.13 11.96 -4.68
C THR A 7 -19.63 13.12 -3.81
N ASP A 8 -20.63 12.84 -2.98
CA ASP A 8 -21.33 13.78 -2.11
C ASP A 8 -20.59 14.09 -0.79
N LEU A 9 -19.39 13.53 -0.60
CA LEU A 9 -18.56 13.75 0.60
C LEU A 9 -18.23 15.23 0.85
N TRP A 10 -18.16 16.05 -0.20
CA TRP A 10 -17.80 17.46 -0.12
C TRP A 10 -18.74 18.35 -0.95
N ASP A 11 -19.03 19.55 -0.45
CA ASP A 11 -19.80 20.56 -1.19
C ASP A 11 -18.93 21.29 -2.22
N TRP A 12 -18.89 20.72 -3.42
CA TRP A 12 -18.18 21.29 -4.57
C TRP A 12 -18.82 22.58 -5.10
N LYS A 13 -20.10 22.85 -4.82
CA LYS A 13 -20.78 24.06 -5.29
C LYS A 13 -20.27 25.27 -4.52
N LEU A 14 -20.25 25.18 -3.20
CA LEU A 14 -19.72 26.22 -2.32
C LEU A 14 -18.23 26.49 -2.60
N LEU A 15 -17.44 25.45 -2.89
CA LEU A 15 -16.04 25.62 -3.26
C LEU A 15 -15.87 26.38 -4.58
N LYS A 16 -16.67 26.07 -5.61
CA LYS A 16 -16.64 26.77 -6.91
C LYS A 16 -17.02 28.25 -6.77
N GLU A 17 -18.01 28.57 -5.95
CA GLU A 17 -18.40 29.97 -5.67
C GLU A 17 -17.25 30.77 -5.03
N LYS A 18 -16.52 30.16 -4.08
CA LYS A 18 -15.32 30.78 -3.49
C LYS A 18 -14.21 30.98 -4.50
N ILE A 19 -13.94 29.97 -5.34
CA ILE A 19 -12.91 30.07 -6.40
C ILE A 19 -13.28 31.18 -7.39
N ALA A 20 -14.54 31.34 -7.74
CA ALA A 20 -14.98 32.42 -8.63
C ALA A 20 -14.77 33.83 -8.02
N LYS A 21 -14.95 33.97 -6.70
CA LYS A 21 -14.79 35.25 -6.00
C LYS A 21 -13.34 35.63 -5.71
N TYR A 22 -12.52 34.67 -5.29
CA TYR A 22 -11.18 34.92 -4.76
C TYR A 22 -10.05 34.37 -5.64
N GLY A 23 -10.37 33.55 -6.64
CA GLY A 23 -9.40 32.82 -7.43
C GLY A 23 -8.70 31.70 -6.65
N ILE A 24 -7.62 31.19 -7.25
CA ILE A 24 -6.69 30.23 -6.63
C ILE A 24 -5.26 30.77 -6.75
N ARG A 25 -4.41 30.44 -5.78
CA ARG A 25 -3.02 30.92 -5.77
C ARG A 25 -2.11 30.16 -6.74
N ASN A 26 -2.34 28.86 -6.87
CA ASN A 26 -1.51 27.94 -7.67
C ASN A 26 -2.29 27.48 -8.90
N SER A 27 -1.61 27.35 -10.04
CA SER A 27 -2.22 26.86 -11.28
C SER A 27 -2.55 25.36 -11.23
N LEU A 28 -1.69 24.57 -10.57
CA LEU A 28 -1.84 23.13 -10.37
C LEU A 28 -1.47 22.78 -8.92
N LEU A 29 -2.14 21.78 -8.34
CA LEU A 29 -1.98 21.42 -6.92
C LEU A 29 -1.61 19.96 -6.69
N ILE A 30 -2.08 19.03 -7.52
CA ILE A 30 -1.97 17.59 -7.25
C ILE A 30 -1.18 16.92 -8.36
N ALA A 31 -0.11 16.22 -7.98
CA ALA A 31 0.68 15.35 -8.83
C ALA A 31 1.27 14.22 -7.97
N PRO A 32 0.68 13.01 -8.01
CA PRO A 32 1.26 11.85 -7.32
C PRO A 32 2.62 11.50 -7.95
N MET A 33 3.68 11.52 -7.14
CA MET A 33 5.04 11.17 -7.55
C MET A 33 5.45 9.80 -6.99
N PRO A 34 6.52 9.17 -7.51
CA PRO A 34 7.19 8.06 -6.84
C PRO A 34 7.71 8.51 -5.46
N THR A 35 7.45 7.71 -4.42
CA THR A 35 7.81 8.06 -3.04
C THR A 35 8.81 7.08 -2.43
N ALA A 36 9.56 6.33 -3.24
CA ALA A 36 10.50 5.29 -2.80
C ALA A 36 11.23 5.59 -1.47
N SER A 37 12.00 6.68 -1.39
CA SER A 37 12.79 7.01 -0.20
C SER A 37 11.96 7.47 1.00
N THR A 38 10.95 8.32 0.78
CA THR A 38 10.14 8.86 1.88
C THR A 38 9.17 7.81 2.44
N ALA A 39 8.59 6.97 1.59
CA ALA A 39 7.78 5.83 1.98
C ALA A 39 8.61 4.82 2.77
N GLN A 40 9.85 4.56 2.36
CA GLN A 40 10.77 3.68 3.11
C GLN A 40 11.09 4.23 4.51
N ILE A 41 11.28 5.55 4.66
CA ILE A 41 11.51 6.19 5.96
C ILE A 41 10.27 6.05 6.86
N LEU A 42 9.07 6.23 6.30
CA LEU A 42 7.81 6.14 7.03
C LEU A 42 7.31 4.69 7.21
N GLY A 43 7.95 3.70 6.58
CA GLY A 43 7.50 2.31 6.60
C GLY A 43 6.24 2.04 5.78
N ASN A 44 5.91 2.92 4.82
CA ASN A 44 4.75 2.80 3.94
C ASN A 44 5.11 2.11 2.62
N ASN A 45 4.08 1.66 1.88
CA ASN A 45 4.27 1.23 0.48
C ASN A 45 4.53 2.43 -0.43
N GLU A 46 5.08 2.16 -1.61
CA GLU A 46 5.40 3.20 -2.58
C GLU A 46 4.12 3.78 -3.24
N SER A 47 4.01 5.11 -3.17
CA SER A 47 3.00 5.91 -3.86
C SER A 47 1.59 5.32 -3.77
N ILE A 48 0.90 5.21 -4.89
CA ILE A 48 -0.41 4.58 -5.04
C ILE A 48 -0.30 3.11 -5.51
N GLU A 49 0.88 2.51 -5.45
CA GLU A 49 1.11 1.17 -5.96
C GLU A 49 0.58 0.11 -5.00
N PRO A 50 0.13 -1.05 -5.50
CA PRO A 50 -0.11 -2.21 -4.66
C PRO A 50 1.21 -2.76 -4.11
N TYR A 51 1.16 -3.53 -3.03
CA TYR A 51 2.33 -4.27 -2.55
C TYR A 51 2.81 -5.24 -3.63
N THR A 52 4.03 -5.04 -4.12
CA THR A 52 4.63 -5.89 -5.16
C THR A 52 4.96 -7.28 -4.63
N SER A 53 5.31 -7.39 -3.35
CA SER A 53 5.57 -8.65 -2.66
C SER A 53 5.26 -8.51 -1.17
N ASN A 54 4.76 -9.58 -0.53
CA ASN A 54 4.64 -9.60 0.93
C ASN A 54 5.96 -9.87 1.64
N ILE A 55 7.05 -10.12 0.91
CA ILE A 55 8.38 -10.22 1.48
C ILE A 55 9.38 -9.44 0.62
N TYR A 56 10.16 -8.57 1.27
CA TYR A 56 11.19 -7.78 0.61
C TYR A 56 12.49 -7.83 1.39
N THR A 57 13.61 -7.84 0.67
CA THR A 57 14.94 -7.87 1.28
C THR A 57 15.46 -6.45 1.45
N ARG A 58 15.72 -6.05 2.68
CA ARG A 58 16.36 -4.79 3.02
C ARG A 58 17.86 -5.01 3.26
N ARG A 59 18.69 -4.36 2.45
CA ARG A 59 20.14 -4.32 2.66
C ARG A 59 20.49 -3.23 3.67
N VAL A 60 21.25 -3.58 4.70
CA VAL A 60 21.87 -2.65 5.65
C VAL A 60 23.37 -2.95 5.73
N LEU A 61 24.16 -2.04 6.32
CA LEU A 61 25.61 -2.23 6.48
C LEU A 61 25.98 -3.53 7.22
N SER A 62 25.07 -4.02 8.08
CA SER A 62 25.24 -5.24 8.87
C SER A 62 24.73 -6.52 8.19
N GLY A 63 24.23 -6.47 6.95
CA GLY A 63 23.75 -7.64 6.20
C GLY A 63 22.43 -7.42 5.44
N GLU A 64 21.89 -8.51 4.88
CA GLU A 64 20.57 -8.52 4.23
C GLU A 64 19.51 -9.07 5.19
N PHE A 65 18.45 -8.31 5.42
CA PHE A 65 17.33 -8.72 6.26
C PHE A 65 16.08 -8.89 5.41
N GLN A 66 15.44 -10.05 5.51
CA GLN A 66 14.14 -10.28 4.89
C GLN A 66 13.05 -9.71 5.80
N ILE A 67 12.28 -8.77 5.27
CA ILE A 67 11.17 -8.13 5.98
C ILE A 67 9.87 -8.61 5.34
N VAL A 68 8.97 -9.12 6.16
CA VAL A 68 7.61 -9.50 5.76
C VAL A 68 6.70 -8.30 5.92
N ASN A 69 5.68 -8.18 5.06
CA ASN A 69 4.67 -7.14 5.16
C ASN A 69 4.10 -7.11 6.59
N PRO A 70 4.25 -5.98 7.31
CA PRO A 70 3.88 -5.90 8.73
C PRO A 70 2.37 -6.17 8.95
N HIS A 71 1.53 -5.82 7.97
CA HIS A 71 0.10 -6.10 8.03
C HIS A 71 -0.18 -7.60 7.98
N LEU A 72 0.46 -8.32 7.05
CA LEU A 72 0.31 -9.78 6.93
C LEU A 72 0.87 -10.51 8.15
N LEU A 73 2.03 -10.09 8.66
CA LEU A 73 2.65 -10.68 9.84
C LEU A 73 1.73 -10.55 11.06
N LYS A 74 1.13 -9.37 11.24
CA LYS A 74 0.16 -9.12 12.32
C LYS A 74 -1.05 -10.05 12.19
N ASP A 75 -1.67 -10.12 11.02
CA ASP A 75 -2.83 -10.97 10.77
C ASP A 75 -2.55 -12.47 10.98
N LEU A 76 -1.38 -12.95 10.55
CA LEU A 76 -0.98 -14.34 10.74
C LEU A 76 -0.68 -14.66 12.22
N THR A 77 -0.07 -13.72 12.93
CA THR A 77 0.24 -13.87 14.37
C THR A 77 -1.04 -13.89 15.20
N GLU A 78 -1.98 -12.98 14.93
CA GLU A 78 -3.28 -12.93 15.60
C GLU A 78 -4.10 -14.21 15.39
N ARG A 79 -3.94 -14.87 14.25
CA ARG A 79 -4.59 -16.15 13.94
C ARG A 79 -3.79 -17.38 14.41
N GLY A 80 -2.62 -17.20 15.01
CA GLY A 80 -1.74 -18.31 15.43
C GLY A 80 -1.17 -19.12 14.26
N LEU A 81 -1.16 -18.56 13.04
CA LEU A 81 -0.68 -19.21 11.82
C LEU A 81 0.77 -18.86 11.48
N TRP A 82 1.40 -17.99 12.26
CA TRP A 82 2.78 -17.58 12.04
C TRP A 82 3.77 -18.62 12.59
N ASN A 83 4.52 -19.27 11.70
CA ASN A 83 5.61 -20.18 12.04
C ASN A 83 6.74 -20.10 10.99
N GLU A 84 7.91 -20.68 11.29
CA GLU A 84 9.06 -20.70 10.37
C GLU A 84 8.75 -21.42 9.04
N GLU A 85 7.86 -22.42 9.06
CA GLU A 85 7.43 -23.11 7.84
C GLU A 85 6.64 -22.18 6.90
N MET A 86 5.71 -21.39 7.45
CA MET A 86 4.91 -20.39 6.74
C MET A 86 5.81 -19.33 6.12
N LYS A 87 6.82 -18.86 6.87
CA LYS A 87 7.81 -17.91 6.35
C LYS A 87 8.57 -18.49 5.15
N ASN A 88 9.05 -19.73 5.27
CA ASN A 88 9.75 -20.41 4.17
C ASN A 88 8.85 -20.66 2.96
N GLN A 89 7.57 -20.97 3.17
CA GLN A 89 6.59 -21.12 2.10
C GLN A 89 6.32 -19.80 1.38
N ILE A 90 6.18 -18.69 2.11
CA ILE A 90 6.02 -17.36 1.50
C ILE A 90 7.26 -16.99 0.67
N ILE A 91 8.46 -17.29 1.17
CA ILE A 91 9.72 -17.10 0.43
C ILE A 91 9.72 -17.95 -0.85
N ALA A 92 9.39 -19.25 -0.75
CA ALA A 92 9.34 -20.16 -1.89
C ALA A 92 8.32 -19.72 -2.96
N CYS A 93 7.24 -19.05 -2.54
CA CYS A 93 6.23 -18.49 -3.43
C CYS A 93 6.49 -17.02 -3.82
N ASN A 94 7.73 -16.53 -3.70
CA ASN A 94 8.12 -15.15 -4.04
C ASN A 94 7.21 -14.07 -3.39
N GLY A 95 6.80 -14.29 -2.14
CA GLY A 95 5.95 -13.35 -1.39
C GLY A 95 4.45 -13.52 -1.63
N SER A 96 4.01 -14.52 -2.38
CA SER A 96 2.59 -14.83 -2.54
C SER A 96 2.06 -15.72 -1.40
N ILE A 97 0.85 -15.40 -0.93
CA ILE A 97 0.10 -16.20 0.07
C ILE A 97 -1.06 -16.99 -0.56
N GLN A 98 -1.31 -16.86 -1.86
CA GLN A 98 -2.52 -17.41 -2.49
C GLN A 98 -2.51 -18.95 -2.57
N VAL A 99 -1.33 -19.56 -2.70
CA VAL A 99 -1.18 -21.03 -2.80
C VAL A 99 -1.69 -21.76 -1.55
N GLN A 100 -1.69 -21.08 -0.39
CA GLN A 100 -2.24 -21.61 0.87
C GLN A 100 -3.76 -21.86 0.81
N ASN A 101 -4.49 -21.11 -0.02
CA ASN A 101 -5.95 -21.12 -0.06
C ASN A 101 -6.55 -22.15 -1.03
N GLU A 102 -5.79 -22.67 -2.00
CA GLU A 102 -6.28 -23.79 -2.82
C GLU A 102 -6.50 -25.06 -1.99
N LYS A 103 -5.71 -25.26 -0.91
CA LYS A 103 -5.91 -26.38 0.02
C LYS A 103 -7.11 -26.20 0.97
N LYS A 104 -7.65 -24.99 1.14
CA LYS A 104 -8.78 -24.70 2.04
C LYS A 104 -10.10 -24.43 1.33
N LYS A 105 -10.09 -24.10 0.04
CA LYS A 105 -11.32 -23.88 -0.75
C LYS A 105 -11.96 -25.17 -1.30
N GLY A 106 -11.32 -26.32 -1.09
CA GLY A 106 -11.77 -27.64 -1.54
C GLY A 106 -12.32 -28.55 -0.44
N SER A 107 -12.69 -28.01 0.72
CA SER A 107 -13.27 -28.77 1.85
C SER A 107 -14.40 -27.99 2.52
#